data_AF-A0A5X1EJW4-F1
#
_entry.id   AF-A0A5X1EJW4-F1
#
_cell.length_a   1.000
_cell.length_b   1.000
_cell.length_c   1.000
_cell.angle_alpha   90.00
_cell.angle_beta   90.00
_cell.angle_gamma   90.00
#
_symmetry.space_group_name_H-M   'P 1'
#
loop_
_entity.id
_entity.type
_entity.pdbx_description
1 polymer ?
#
loop_
_entity_poly.entity_id
_entity_poly.type
_entity_poly.pdbx_seq_one_letter_code
_entity_poly.pdbx_strand_id
1 'polypeptide(L)' 'MLDVNKKILMTGATSFVGTHLLHSLIKEGYSIIALKRPITEPTIINTLIEWLNIQDIEKICQSSMNIHA' A
#
# COMPACT_ATOMS: atom_id res chain seq x y z
N MET A 1 15.37 10.59 17.91
CA MET A 1 13.96 10.30 18.21
C MET A 1 13.28 10.03 16.87
N LEU A 2 12.94 8.77 16.56
CA LEU A 2 12.28 8.44 15.28
C LEU A 2 10.82 8.89 15.36
N ASP A 3 10.41 9.64 14.36
CA ASP A 3 9.12 10.31 14.26
C ASP A 3 7.98 9.26 14.23
N VAL A 4 7.12 9.26 15.25
CA VAL A 4 6.22 8.14 15.63
C VAL A 4 5.06 7.89 14.62
N ASN A 5 4.99 8.56 13.47
CA ASN A 5 3.80 8.47 12.62
C ASN A 5 4.02 8.62 11.11
N LYS A 6 5.20 8.29 10.59
CA LYS A 6 5.39 8.31 9.13
C LYS A 6 4.77 7.08 8.49
N LYS A 7 3.55 7.24 7.97
CA LYS A 7 2.87 6.23 7.15
C LYS A 7 3.36 6.35 5.70
N ILE A 8 3.81 5.24 5.11
CA ILE A 8 4.37 5.21 3.74
C ILE A 8 3.34 4.58 2.80
N LEU A 9 3.04 5.25 1.69
CA LEU A 9 2.33 4.64 0.56
C LEU A 9 3.36 3.97 -0.36
N MET A 10 3.20 2.68 -0.63
CA MET A 10 4.15 1.91 -1.42
C MET A 10 3.49 1.26 -2.63
N THR A 11 4.07 1.50 -3.81
CA THR A 11 3.72 0.83 -5.07
C THR A 11 4.69 -0.34 -5.32
N GLY A 12 4.30 -1.30 -6.16
CA GLY A 12 5.16 -2.44 -6.49
C GLY A 12 5.47 -3.36 -5.30
N ALA A 13 4.65 -3.33 -4.24
CA ALA A 13 4.89 -4.01 -2.98
C ALA A 13 4.98 -5.53 -3.07
N THR A 14 4.36 -6.11 -4.09
CA THR A 14 4.35 -7.55 -4.38
C THR A 14 5.45 -7.98 -5.35
N SER A 15 6.29 -7.05 -5.82
CA SER A 15 7.45 -7.38 -6.66
C SER A 15 8.61 -7.92 -5.82
N PHE A 16 9.61 -8.55 -6.45
CA PHE A 16 10.80 -9.05 -5.76
C PHE A 16 11.46 -7.99 -4.86
N VAL A 17 11.87 -6.85 -5.45
CA VAL A 17 12.49 -5.75 -4.70
C VAL A 17 11.51 -5.13 -3.71
N GLY A 18 10.25 -4.94 -4.12
CA GLY A 18 9.23 -4.35 -3.26
C GLY A 18 8.95 -5.16 -2.01
N THR A 19 8.90 -6.49 -2.10
CA THR A 19 8.67 -7.37 -0.95
C THR A 19 9.83 -7.33 0.04
N HIS A 20 11.09 -7.28 -0.44
CA HIS A 20 12.25 -7.12 0.44
C HIS A 20 12.30 -5.75 1.12
N LEU A 21 12.00 -4.67 0.38
CA LEU A 21 11.92 -3.32 0.93
C LEU A 21 10.80 -3.19 1.97
N LEU A 22 9.60 -3.69 1.65
CA LEU A 22 8.46 -3.75 2.56
C LEU A 22 8.84 -4.41 3.87
N HIS A 23 9.51 -5.56 3.78
CA HIS A 23 9.94 -6.29 4.96
C HIS A 23 10.95 -5.50 5.83
N SER A 24 11.88 -4.75 5.22
CA SER A 24 12.82 -3.89 5.96
C SER A 24 12.11 -2.73 6.66
N LEU A 25 11.22 -2.03 5.95
CA LEU A 25 10.47 -0.89 6.51
C LEU A 25 9.58 -1.32 7.68
N ILE A 26 8.93 -2.48 7.58
CA ILE A 26 8.12 -3.02 8.66
C ILE A 26 8.97 -3.39 9.88
N LYS A 27 10.18 -3.93 9.67
CA LYS A 27 11.14 -4.20 10.76
C LYS A 27 11.62 -2.93 11.46
N GLU A 28 11.69 -1.82 10.74
CA GLU A 28 12.02 -0.50 11.29
C GLU A 28 10.81 0.18 11.98
N GLY A 29 9.63 -0.46 11.96
CA GLY A 29 8.43 0.01 12.66
C GLY A 29 7.55 0.97 11.86
N TYR A 30 7.80 1.13 10.56
CA TYR A 30 6.96 1.97 9.71
C TYR A 30 5.60 1.31 9.45
N SER A 31 4.53 2.10 9.46
CA SER A 31 3.23 1.69 8.94
C SER A 31 3.16 1.91 7.45
N ILE A 32 2.66 0.92 6.71
CA ILE A 32 2.67 0.92 5.24
C ILE A 32 1.26 0.76 4.70
N ILE A 33 0.87 1.60 3.75
CA ILE A 33 -0.22 1.33 2.81
C ILE A 33 0.41 0.75 1.55
N ALA A 34 0.13 -0.52 1.25
CA ALA A 34 0.71 -1.22 0.11
C ALA A 34 -0.33 -1.39 -1.01
N LEU A 35 -0.04 -0.84 -2.19
CA LEU A 35 -0.89 -1.00 -3.36
C LEU A 35 -0.61 -2.32 -4.06
N LYS A 36 -1.68 -3.08 -4.32
CA LYS A 36 -1.63 -4.33 -5.10
C LYS A 36 -2.61 -4.31 -6.27
N ARG A 37 -2.32 -5.16 -7.25
CA ARG A 37 -3.29 -5.52 -8.29
C ARG A 37 -4.27 -6.56 -7.74
N PRO A 38 -5.51 -6.66 -8.26
CA PRO A 38 -6.56 -7.51 -7.70
C PRO A 38 -6.15 -8.97 -7.57
N ILE A 39 -5.58 -9.52 -8.64
CA ILE A 39 -5.17 -10.94 -8.75
C ILE A 39 -3.86 -11.26 -8.05
N THR A 40 -3.20 -10.27 -7.44
CA THR A 40 -1.94 -10.51 -6.72
C THR A 40 -2.25 -10.71 -5.25
N GLU A 41 -1.94 -11.89 -4.74
CA GLU A 41 -2.02 -12.20 -3.33
C GLU A 41 -0.77 -11.70 -2.60
N PRO A 42 -0.94 -11.02 -1.45
CA PRO A 42 0.20 -10.57 -0.66
C PRO A 42 0.91 -11.75 -0.01
N THR A 43 2.24 -11.75 -0.12
CA THR A 43 3.11 -12.78 0.48
C THR A 43 3.48 -12.48 1.94
N ILE A 44 3.26 -11.23 2.39
CA ILE A 44 3.55 -10.77 3.74
C ILE A 44 2.24 -10.31 4.40
N ILE A 45 1.93 -10.91 5.54
CA ILE A 45 0.80 -10.53 6.40
C ILE A 45 1.39 -9.95 7.70
N ASN A 46 1.11 -8.68 7.96
CA ASN A 46 1.56 -7.98 9.17
C ASN A 46 0.56 -6.86 9.49
N THR A 47 0.32 -6.60 10.77
CA THR A 47 -0.64 -5.58 11.24
C THR A 47 -0.25 -4.15 10.90
N LEU A 48 1.03 -3.91 10.59
CA LEU A 48 1.54 -2.62 10.13
C LEU A 48 1.35 -2.41 8.62
N ILE A 49 0.76 -3.39 7.90
CA ILE A 49 0.49 -3.31 6.46
C ILE A 49 -1.01 -3.24 6.21
N GLU A 50 -1.43 -2.16 5.55
CA GLU A 50 -2.76 -2.01 4.97
C GLU A 50 -2.67 -2.28 3.46
N TRP A 51 -3.29 -3.36 2.99
CA TRP A 51 -3.31 -3.71 1.57
C TRP A 51 -4.51 -3.08 0.87
N LEU A 52 -4.26 -2.26 -0.15
CA LEU A 52 -5.31 -1.68 -0.99
C LEU A 52 -5.21 -2.21 -2.42
N ASN A 53 -6.35 -2.59 -3.00
CA ASN A 53 -6.40 -2.89 -4.43
C ASN A 53 -6.47 -1.60 -5.23
N ILE A 54 -5.65 -1.51 -6.28
CA ILE A 54 -5.62 -0.34 -7.16
C ILE A 54 -6.98 -0.04 -7.79
N GLN A 55 -7.78 -1.07 -8.10
CA GLN A 55 -9.12 -0.91 -8.67
C GLN A 55 -10.10 -0.19 -7.74
N ASP A 56 -9.92 -0.32 -6.42
CA ASP A 56 -10.79 0.36 -5.46
C ASP A 56 -10.49 1.87 -5.45
N ILE A 57 -9.24 2.25 -5.70
CA ILE A 57 -8.81 3.65 -5.87
C ILE A 57 -9.33 4.21 -7.20
N GLU A 58 -9.19 3.45 -8.29
CA GLU A 58 -9.65 3.88 -9.62
C GLU A 58 -11.15 4.18 -9.65
N LYS A 59 -11.97 3.36 -8.98
CA LYS A 59 -13.43 3.59 -8.87
C LYS A 59 -13.76 4.91 -8.17
N ILE A 60 -13.02 5.25 -7.10
CA ILE A 60 -13.21 6.51 -6.36
C ILE A 60 -12.86 7.72 -7.25
N CYS A 61 -11.78 7.62 -8.02
CA CYS A 61 -11.42 8.69 -8.96
C CYS A 61 -12.49 8.92 -10.03
N GLN A 62 -13.08 7.84 -10.56
CA GLN A 62 -14.13 7.93 -11.58
C GLN A 62 -15.43 8.54 -11.03
N SER A 63 -15.88 8.13 -9.83
CA SER A 63 -17.08 8.71 -9.22
C SER A 63 -16.90 10.19 -8.87
N SER A 64 -15.68 10.61 -8.50
CA SER A 64 -15.35 12.01 -8.18
C SER A 64 -15.31 12.92 -9.42
N MET A 65 -15.12 12.37 -10.61
CA MET A 65 -15.20 13.13 -11.87
C MET A 65 -16.65 13.33 -12.33
N ASN A 66 -17.56 12.39 -12.03
CA ASN A 66 -18.98 12.47 -12.44
C ASN A 66 -19.80 13.50 -11.64
N ILE A 67 -19.27 14.09 -10.56
CA ILE A 67 -19.91 15.16 -9.78
C ILE A 67 -19.60 16.57 -10.31
N HIS A 68 -18.77 16.68 -11.35
CA HIS A 68 -18.44 17.96 -12.01
C HIS A 68 -18.92 18.02 -13.48
N ALA A 69 -19.78 17.09 -13.90
CA ALA A 69 -20.35 17.02 -15.26
C ALA A 69 -21.82 17.47 -15.27
#